data_AF-A0A929MPU4-F1
#
_entry.id   AF-A0A929MPU4-F1
#
_cell.length_a   1.000
_cell.length_b   1.000
_cell.length_c   1.000
_cell.angle_alpha   90.00
_cell.angle_beta   90.00
_cell.angle_gamma   90.00
#
_symmetry.space_group_name_H-M   'P 1'
#
loop_
_entity.id
_entity.type
_entity.pdbx_description
1 polymer ?
#
loop_
_entity_poly.entity_id
_entity_poly.type
_entity_poly.pdbx_seq_one_letter_code
_entity_poly.pdbx_strand_id
1 'polypeptide(L)'
;DLTEEAEETEDLEETEFEDEEAIPQHLGDIIISYPRAQEQAQDYGHSLDRELAFLAVHGFLHLNGYDHQTEEEAQEMFRIQEEVLTTYGLTR
;
A
#
# COMPACT_ATOMS: atom_id res chain seq x y z
N ASP A 1 -1.00 -38.96 46.78
CA ASP A 1 -1.65 -39.54 45.60
C ASP A 1 -2.71 -38.55 45.15
N LEU A 2 -2.46 -37.95 43.98
CA LEU A 2 -3.39 -37.35 43.01
C LEU A 2 -4.53 -36.45 43.53
N THR A 3 -4.35 -35.14 43.37
CA THR A 3 -5.44 -34.27 42.90
C THR A 3 -4.94 -33.55 41.67
N GLU A 4 -5.30 -34.08 40.51
CA GLU A 4 -5.20 -33.43 39.21
C GLU A 4 -6.05 -32.16 39.27
N GLU A 5 -5.39 -31.00 39.27
CA GLU A 5 -6.03 -29.73 38.91
C GLU A 5 -6.14 -29.76 37.38
N ALA A 6 -7.35 -29.99 36.88
CA ALA A 6 -7.65 -29.97 35.45
C ALA A 6 -7.40 -28.55 34.92
N GLU A 7 -6.49 -28.43 33.96
CA GLU A 7 -6.41 -27.23 33.11
C GLU A 7 -7.72 -27.11 32.34
N GLU A 8 -8.53 -26.14 32.75
CA GLU A 8 -9.72 -25.70 32.03
C GLU A 8 -9.21 -24.98 30.76
N THR A 9 -8.96 -25.76 29.71
CA THR A 9 -8.70 -25.21 28.38
C THR A 9 -10.01 -24.57 27.91
N GLU A 10 -10.09 -23.24 28.01
CA GLU A 10 -11.12 -22.46 27.34
C GLU A 10 -11.14 -22.89 25.87
N ASP A 11 -12.25 -23.50 25.49
CA ASP A 11 -12.59 -23.90 24.13
C ASP A 11 -12.78 -22.61 23.33
N LEU A 12 -11.65 -22.03 22.91
CA LEU A 12 -11.63 -20.95 21.94
C LEU A 12 -12.12 -21.58 20.64
N GLU A 13 -13.41 -21.45 20.37
CA GLU A 13 -13.99 -21.70 19.05
C GLU A 13 -13.07 -21.01 18.03
N GLU A 14 -12.28 -21.81 17.30
CA GLU A 14 -11.60 -21.35 16.10
C GLU A 14 -12.71 -20.90 15.16
N THR A 15 -13.01 -19.60 15.19
CA THR A 15 -13.87 -19.00 14.19
C THR A 15 -13.16 -19.19 12.86
N GLU A 16 -13.56 -20.23 12.12
CA GLU A 16 -13.20 -20.42 10.72
C GLU A 16 -13.74 -19.19 9.98
N PHE A 17 -12.89 -18.19 9.81
CA PHE A 17 -13.15 -17.11 8.87
C PHE A 17 -13.15 -17.77 7.49
N GLU A 18 -14.35 -17.99 6.94
CA GLU A 18 -14.52 -18.38 5.54
C GLU A 18 -13.70 -17.39 4.69
N ASP A 19 -12.72 -17.89 3.93
CA ASP A 19 -11.74 -17.11 3.17
C ASP A 19 -12.44 -16.11 2.23
N GLU A 20 -12.71 -14.91 2.72
CA GLU A 20 -13.16 -13.76 1.95
C GLU A 20 -11.92 -13.22 1.20
N GLU A 21 -11.58 -13.93 0.11
CA GLU A 21 -10.43 -13.72 -0.77
C GLU A 21 -9.09 -13.53 -0.03
N ALA A 22 -8.35 -14.64 0.17
CA ALA A 22 -7.01 -14.60 0.74
C ALA A 22 -6.14 -13.51 0.08
N ILE A 23 -5.71 -12.51 0.87
CA ILE A 23 -4.84 -11.43 0.39
C ILE A 23 -3.61 -12.09 -0.25
N PRO A 24 -3.32 -11.80 -1.53
CA PRO A 24 -2.18 -12.43 -2.20
C PRO A 24 -0.90 -12.09 -1.44
N GLN A 25 -0.12 -13.12 -1.11
CA GLN A 25 1.16 -12.97 -0.40
C GLN A 25 2.18 -12.11 -1.18
N HIS A 26 1.93 -11.90 -2.48
CA HIS A 26 2.77 -11.11 -3.37
C HIS A 26 1.91 -10.26 -4.33
N LEU A 27 1.93 -8.94 -4.15
CA LEU A 27 1.18 -8.00 -5.01
C LEU A 27 1.86 -7.74 -6.36
N GLY A 28 3.19 -7.87 -6.42
CA GLY A 28 4.00 -7.56 -7.60
C GLY A 28 5.26 -6.77 -7.24
N ASP A 29 6.02 -6.38 -8.26
CA ASP A 29 7.26 -5.63 -8.12
C ASP A 29 7.11 -4.19 -8.63
N ILE A 30 7.72 -3.24 -7.92
CA ILE A 30 7.83 -1.84 -8.35
C ILE A 30 9.30 -1.54 -8.60
N ILE A 31 9.63 -1.14 -9.82
CA ILE A 31 11.00 -0.83 -10.24
C ILE A 31 11.06 0.63 -10.65
N ILE A 32 11.88 1.41 -9.95
CA ILE A 32 12.02 2.85 -10.18
C ILE A 32 13.42 3.15 -10.72
N SER A 33 13.49 3.82 -11.87
CA SER A 33 14.75 4.33 -12.41
C SER A 33 15.15 5.60 -11.68
N TYR A 34 16.14 5.49 -10.79
CA TYR A 34 16.64 6.63 -10.01
C TYR A 34 17.12 7.82 -10.87
N PRO A 35 17.92 7.62 -11.95
CA PRO A 35 18.34 8.74 -12.80
C PRO A 35 17.14 9.46 -13.42
N ARG A 36 16.10 8.71 -13.83
CA ARG A 36 14.91 9.29 -14.43
C ARG A 36 14.07 10.06 -13.42
N ALA A 37 13.91 9.52 -12.20
CA ALA A 37 13.24 10.24 -11.11
C ALA A 37 13.96 11.55 -10.78
N GLN A 38 15.29 11.58 -10.84
CA GLN A 38 16.05 12.82 -10.62
C GLN A 38 15.79 13.87 -11.70
N GLU A 39 15.72 13.46 -12.98
CA GLU A 39 15.34 14.35 -14.09
C GLU A 39 13.91 14.88 -13.90
N GLN A 40 12.96 14.00 -13.58
CA GLN A 40 11.55 14.37 -13.37
C GLN A 40 11.37 15.34 -12.19
N ALA A 41 12.05 15.11 -11.08
CA ALA A 41 12.02 16.00 -9.92
C ALA A 41 12.48 17.42 -10.30
N GLN A 42 13.54 17.53 -11.11
CA GLN A 42 14.03 18.81 -11.61
C GLN A 42 13.05 19.47 -12.59
N ASP A 43 12.54 18.72 -13.56
CA ASP A 43 11.60 19.21 -14.57
C ASP A 43 10.28 19.69 -13.97
N TYR A 44 9.80 19.00 -12.93
CA TYR A 44 8.55 19.32 -12.25
C TYR A 44 8.71 20.26 -11.05
N GLY A 45 9.96 20.58 -10.67
CA GLY A 45 10.27 21.58 -9.66
C GLY A 45 9.96 21.15 -8.22
N HIS A 46 10.03 19.85 -7.91
CA HIS A 46 9.83 19.32 -6.55
C HIS A 46 11.03 18.48 -6.08
N SER A 47 11.04 18.07 -4.82
CA SER A 47 12.15 17.29 -4.25
C SER A 47 12.24 15.90 -4.88
N LEU A 48 13.47 15.35 -4.93
CA LEU A 48 13.68 13.97 -5.34
C LEU A 48 12.92 12.98 -4.44
N ASP A 49 12.91 13.24 -3.13
CA ASP A 49 12.18 12.41 -2.16
C ASP A 49 10.68 12.37 -2.48
N ARG A 50 10.09 13.51 -2.89
CA ARG A 50 8.71 13.54 -3.36
C ARG A 50 8.54 12.74 -4.64
N GLU A 51 9.42 12.88 -5.63
CA GLU A 51 9.28 12.12 -6.90
C GLU A 51 9.39 10.61 -6.66
N LEU A 52 10.32 10.16 -5.83
CA LEU A 52 10.47 8.76 -5.49
C LEU A 52 9.24 8.22 -4.76
N ALA A 53 8.71 8.97 -3.79
CA ALA A 53 7.48 8.60 -3.11
C ALA A 53 6.27 8.63 -4.06
N PHE A 54 6.19 9.61 -4.95
CA PHE A 54 5.15 9.70 -5.97
C PHE A 54 5.15 8.44 -6.84
N LEU A 55 6.30 8.04 -7.39
CA LEU A 55 6.42 6.85 -8.23
C LEU A 55 6.16 5.55 -7.46
N ALA A 56 6.59 5.47 -6.21
CA ALA A 56 6.35 4.31 -5.35
C ALA A 56 4.86 4.14 -5.01
N VAL A 57 4.18 5.21 -4.57
CA VAL A 57 2.75 5.19 -4.26
C VAL A 57 1.94 4.94 -5.53
N HIS A 58 2.32 5.56 -6.66
CA HIS A 58 1.68 5.33 -7.95
C HIS A 58 1.74 3.87 -8.38
N GLY A 59 2.94 3.26 -8.33
CA GLY A 59 3.11 1.84 -8.63
C GLY A 59 2.33 0.95 -7.66
N PHE A 60 2.30 1.30 -6.37
CA PHE A 60 1.55 0.57 -5.37
C PHE A 60 0.04 0.61 -5.62
N LEU A 61 -0.51 1.76 -6.01
CA LEU A 61 -1.92 1.90 -6.36
C LEU A 61 -2.28 1.05 -7.60
N HIS A 62 -1.41 1.01 -8.61
CA HIS A 62 -1.58 0.11 -9.76
C HIS A 62 -1.62 -1.37 -9.34
N LEU A 63 -0.73 -1.79 -8.43
CA LEU A 63 -0.76 -3.16 -7.90
C LEU A 63 -2.03 -3.49 -7.10
N ASN A 64 -2.73 -2.48 -6.59
CA ASN A 64 -4.01 -2.61 -5.89
C ASN A 64 -5.24 -2.41 -6.82
N GLY A 65 -5.02 -2.32 -8.13
CA GLY A 65 -6.10 -2.26 -9.12
C GLY A 65 -6.67 -0.86 -9.39
N TYR A 66 -6.06 0.20 -8.85
CA TYR A 66 -6.38 1.56 -9.26
C TYR A 66 -5.69 1.87 -10.60
N ASP A 67 -6.41 2.51 -11.51
CA ASP A 67 -5.87 2.96 -12.80
C ASP A 67 -6.22 4.45 -13.00
N HIS A 68 -5.82 5.04 -14.11
CA HIS A 68 -6.09 6.44 -14.46
C HIS A 68 -6.36 6.59 -15.96
N GLN A 69 -7.02 5.61 -16.59
CA GLN A 69 -7.34 5.64 -18.03
C GLN A 69 -8.54 6.55 -18.34
N THR A 70 -9.47 6.66 -17.39
CA THR A 70 -10.60 7.59 -17.44
C THR A 70 -10.42 8.73 -16.44
N GLU A 71 -11.16 9.82 -16.64
CA GLU A 71 -11.13 10.99 -15.75
C GLU A 71 -11.59 10.63 -14.32
N GLU A 72 -12.60 9.76 -14.18
CA GLU A 72 -13.13 9.35 -12.88
C GLU A 72 -12.09 8.51 -12.10
N GLU A 73 -11.48 7.53 -12.75
CA GLU A 73 -10.42 6.70 -12.18
C GLU A 73 -9.20 7.56 -11.80
N ALA A 74 -8.80 8.48 -12.69
CA ALA A 74 -7.69 9.38 -12.45
C ALA A 74 -7.94 10.27 -11.22
N GLN A 75 -9.14 10.83 -11.07
CA GLN A 75 -9.49 11.63 -9.90
C GLN A 75 -9.39 10.83 -8.61
N GLU A 76 -9.89 9.60 -8.60
CA GLU A 76 -9.82 8.73 -7.43
C GLU A 76 -8.37 8.38 -7.07
N MET A 77 -7.60 7.89 -8.06
CA MET A 77 -6.21 7.49 -7.85
C MET A 77 -5.35 8.67 -7.38
N PHE A 78 -5.45 9.83 -8.04
CA PHE A 78 -4.66 11.00 -7.67
C PHE A 78 -5.08 11.60 -6.32
N ARG A 79 -6.36 11.50 -5.94
CA ARG A 79 -6.80 11.90 -4.59
C ARG A 79 -6.10 11.08 -3.52
N ILE A 80 -6.12 9.75 -3.65
CA ILE A 80 -5.48 8.84 -2.68
C ILE A 80 -3.97 9.07 -2.67
N GLN A 81 -3.36 9.19 -3.84
CA GLN A 81 -1.92 9.44 -3.96
C GLN A 81 -1.50 10.73 -3.27
N GLU A 82 -2.22 11.84 -3.47
CA GLU A 82 -1.88 13.11 -2.82
C GLU A 82 -2.17 13.10 -1.32
N GLU A 83 -3.20 12.38 -0.87
CA GLU A 83 -3.49 12.17 0.56
C GLU A 83 -2.32 11.48 1.26
N VAL A 84 -1.78 10.41 0.66
CA VAL A 84 -0.61 9.70 1.18
C VAL A 84 0.61 10.63 1.21
N LEU A 85 0.94 11.29 0.09
CA LEU A 85 2.12 12.17 0.02
C LEU A 85 2.04 13.33 1.03
N THR A 86 0.87 13.93 1.19
CA THR A 86 0.61 15.01 2.15
C THR A 86 0.79 14.52 3.59
N THR A 87 0.32 13.32 3.91
CA THR A 87 0.45 12.72 5.25
C THR A 87 1.92 12.56 5.68
N TYR A 88 2.80 12.27 4.72
CA TYR A 88 4.24 12.18 4.95
C TYR A 88 5.00 13.51 4.76
N GLY A 89 4.29 14.63 4.57
CA GLY A 89 4.89 15.96 4.41
C GLY A 89 5.63 16.15 3.08
N LEU A 90 5.37 15.30 2.09
CA LEU A 90 6.03 15.32 0.78
C LEU A 90 5.18 16.12 -0.21
N THR A 91 4.91 17.40 0.08
CA THR A 91 4.11 18.28 -0.79
C THR A 91 4.93 18.85 -1.97
N ARG A 92 4.25 19.34 -3.01
CA ARG A 92 4.91 20.13 -4.07
C ARG A 92 5.33 21.51 -3.58
#